data_AF-A0A1A7QIE9-F1
#
_entry.id   AF-A0A1A7QIE9-F1
#
_cell.length_a   1.000
_cell.length_b   1.000
_cell.length_c   1.000
_cell.angle_alpha   90.00
_cell.angle_beta   90.00
_cell.angle_gamma   90.00
#
_symmetry.space_group_name_H-M   'P 1'
#
loop_
_entity.id
_entity.type
_entity.pdbx_description
1 polymer ?
#
loop_
_entity_poly.entity_id
_entity_poly.type
_entity_poly.pdbx_seq_one_letter_code
_entity_poly.pdbx_strand_id
1 'polypeptide(L)'
;MIAQPQTSAPTPKKKSLARRLALPIAGGAISGFLASLLFLNLTDITSADGLGASRDIGGLVGVLYILTGLAVGLGSASPKAGAKFLNVEDADELREGRRMLTLSSLAMVALGGALVLLALSGPVGPMAPLLSAGGAIILIACATALSVVSRRLTDEMQRALSRDATGSAFALLLVIGGGWALLAHTGFVAAPAPLDWLTMFAVFLLIGCFWQGARRGLMLRGPN
;
A
#
# COMPACT_ATOMS: atom_id res chain seq x y z
N MET A 1 -43.13 23.79 -43.67
CA MET A 1 -41.97 23.56 -42.78
C MET A 1 -41.99 22.10 -42.36
N ILE A 2 -41.11 21.28 -42.96
CA ILE A 2 -41.00 19.85 -42.67
C ILE A 2 -40.00 19.71 -41.53
N ALA A 3 -40.43 19.16 -40.40
CA ALA A 3 -39.58 18.90 -39.23
C ALA A 3 -38.51 17.86 -39.60
N GLN A 4 -37.24 18.19 -39.36
CA GLN A 4 -36.15 17.23 -39.53
C GLN A 4 -36.18 16.17 -38.40
N PRO A 5 -35.93 14.88 -38.72
CA PRO A 5 -35.85 13.84 -37.71
C PRO A 5 -34.57 14.00 -36.88
N GLN A 6 -34.72 14.01 -35.56
CA GLN A 6 -33.61 14.04 -34.62
C GLN A 6 -32.82 12.74 -34.72
N THR A 7 -31.60 12.82 -35.24
CA THR A 7 -30.63 11.72 -35.21
C THR A 7 -30.17 11.51 -33.77
N SER A 8 -30.70 10.47 -33.11
CA SER A 8 -30.24 10.04 -31.79
C SER A 8 -28.76 9.65 -31.88
N ALA A 9 -27.88 10.43 -31.24
CA ALA A 9 -26.47 10.10 -31.13
C ALA A 9 -26.31 8.72 -30.45
N PRO A 10 -25.39 7.85 -30.93
CA PRO A 10 -25.16 6.56 -30.30
C PRO A 10 -24.65 6.76 -28.88
N THR A 11 -25.36 6.23 -27.90
CA THR A 11 -24.93 6.21 -26.49
C THR A 11 -23.60 5.47 -26.37
N PRO A 12 -22.55 6.07 -25.77
CA PRO A 12 -21.25 5.42 -25.66
C PRO A 12 -21.38 4.14 -24.81
N LYS A 13 -21.00 2.99 -25.38
CA LYS A 13 -21.00 1.70 -24.68
C LYS A 13 -20.13 1.80 -23.42
N LYS A 14 -20.76 1.75 -22.25
CA LYS A 14 -20.11 1.77 -20.93
C LYS A 14 -19.13 0.59 -20.84
N LYS A 15 -17.82 0.87 -20.84
CA LYS A 15 -16.79 -0.18 -20.70
C LYS A 15 -17.01 -0.94 -19.40
N SER A 16 -16.98 -2.28 -19.45
CA SER A 16 -17.18 -3.12 -18.26
C SER A 16 -16.09 -2.88 -17.21
N LEU A 17 -16.50 -2.95 -15.94
CA LEU A 17 -15.63 -2.74 -14.77
C LEU A 17 -14.39 -3.66 -14.83
N ALA A 18 -14.58 -4.92 -15.22
CA ALA A 18 -13.50 -5.89 -15.43
C ALA A 18 -12.45 -5.41 -16.45
N ARG A 19 -12.87 -4.80 -17.57
CA ARG A 19 -11.94 -4.31 -18.60
C ARG A 19 -11.17 -3.06 -18.14
N ARG A 20 -11.72 -2.28 -17.20
CA ARG A 20 -11.04 -1.11 -16.61
C ARG A 20 -10.03 -1.50 -15.55
N LEU A 21 -10.37 -2.49 -14.73
CA LEU A 21 -9.47 -2.99 -13.69
C LEU A 21 -8.39 -3.94 -14.21
N ALA A 22 -8.58 -4.55 -15.40
CA ALA A 22 -7.62 -5.51 -15.94
C ALA A 22 -6.19 -4.93 -16.05
N LEU A 23 -6.05 -3.69 -16.52
CA LEU A 23 -4.73 -3.06 -16.71
C LEU A 23 -4.01 -2.76 -15.38
N PRO A 24 -4.62 -2.06 -14.39
CA PRO A 24 -3.96 -1.81 -13.11
C PRO A 24 -3.74 -3.10 -12.31
N ILE A 25 -4.66 -4.06 -12.36
CA ILE A 25 -4.48 -5.37 -11.71
C ILE A 25 -3.31 -6.13 -12.34
N ALA A 26 -3.25 -6.21 -13.67
CA ALA A 26 -2.14 -6.90 -14.35
C ALA A 26 -0.80 -6.20 -14.10
N GLY A 27 -0.76 -4.86 -14.16
CA GLY A 27 0.44 -4.07 -13.87
C GLY A 27 0.92 -4.25 -12.42
N GLY A 28 0.00 -4.22 -11.45
CA GLY A 28 0.29 -4.50 -10.05
C GLY A 28 0.76 -5.93 -9.82
N ALA A 29 0.11 -6.92 -10.44
CA ALA A 29 0.46 -8.33 -10.29
C ALA A 29 1.85 -8.64 -10.88
N ILE A 30 2.15 -8.13 -12.08
CA ILE A 30 3.45 -8.34 -12.73
C ILE A 30 4.56 -7.65 -11.93
N SER A 31 4.37 -6.37 -11.56
CA SER A 31 5.38 -5.65 -10.78
C SER A 31 5.61 -6.25 -9.41
N GLY A 32 4.53 -6.65 -8.70
CA GLY A 32 4.61 -7.36 -7.44
C GLY A 32 5.37 -8.69 -7.57
N PHE A 33 5.00 -9.52 -8.55
CA PHE A 33 5.67 -10.80 -8.78
C PHE A 33 7.16 -10.65 -9.07
N LEU A 34 7.54 -9.73 -9.96
CA LEU A 34 8.94 -9.50 -10.31
C LEU A 34 9.74 -8.96 -9.11
N ALA A 35 9.17 -8.04 -8.33
CA ALA A 35 9.86 -7.50 -7.16
C ALA A 35 9.99 -8.53 -6.04
N SER A 36 8.97 -9.38 -5.83
CA SER A 36 9.04 -10.50 -4.89
C SER A 36 10.09 -11.51 -5.31
N LEU A 37 10.12 -11.91 -6.58
CA LEU A 37 11.16 -12.80 -7.11
C LEU A 37 12.55 -12.19 -6.93
N LEU A 38 12.73 -10.91 -7.27
CA LEU A 38 14.02 -10.24 -7.12
C LEU A 38 14.44 -10.21 -5.66
N PHE A 39 13.54 -9.85 -4.75
CA PHE A 39 13.82 -9.80 -3.31
C PHE A 39 14.27 -11.18 -2.80
N LEU A 40 13.50 -12.23 -3.08
CA LEU A 40 13.80 -13.59 -2.62
C LEU A 40 15.12 -14.12 -3.21
N ASN A 41 15.39 -13.88 -4.50
CA ASN A 41 16.66 -14.29 -5.10
C ASN A 41 17.86 -13.56 -4.48
N LEU A 42 17.75 -12.27 -4.20
CA LEU A 42 18.82 -11.50 -3.55
C LEU A 42 19.09 -12.00 -2.13
N THR A 43 18.05 -12.41 -1.41
CA THR A 43 18.19 -12.93 -0.04
C THR A 43 18.74 -14.35 -0.02
N ASP A 44 18.38 -15.19 -0.99
CA ASP A 44 18.91 -16.56 -1.12
C ASP A 44 20.40 -16.55 -1.47
N ILE A 45 20.85 -15.64 -2.33
CA ILE A 45 22.28 -15.48 -2.66
C ILE A 45 23.10 -15.06 -1.44
N THR A 46 22.52 -14.24 -0.55
CA THR A 46 23.22 -13.70 0.61
C THR A 46 23.13 -14.57 1.85
N SER A 47 22.14 -15.47 1.92
CA SER A 47 21.84 -16.30 3.09
C SER A 47 21.62 -17.76 2.65
N ALA A 48 22.58 -18.65 2.97
CA ALA A 48 22.59 -20.04 2.48
C ALA A 48 21.34 -20.88 2.87
N ASP A 49 20.65 -20.52 3.97
CA ASP A 49 19.42 -21.17 4.46
C ASP A 49 18.18 -20.24 4.38
N GLY A 50 18.26 -19.12 3.65
CA GLY A 50 17.23 -18.07 3.62
C GLY A 50 17.21 -17.20 4.89
N LEU A 51 16.32 -16.20 4.95
CA LEU A 51 16.24 -15.27 6.09
C LEU A 51 15.32 -15.77 7.22
N GLY A 52 14.42 -16.70 6.91
CA GLY A 52 13.37 -17.18 7.79
C GLY A 52 12.02 -16.47 7.55
N ALA A 53 10.92 -17.17 7.81
CA ALA A 53 9.57 -16.76 7.40
C ALA A 53 9.18 -15.34 7.81
N SER A 54 9.43 -14.93 9.06
CA SER A 54 9.10 -13.59 9.55
C SER A 54 9.81 -12.47 8.77
N ARG A 55 11.08 -12.69 8.39
CA ARG A 55 11.86 -11.72 7.62
C ARG A 55 11.45 -11.71 6.15
N ASP A 56 11.20 -12.87 5.56
CA ASP A 56 10.74 -12.95 4.18
C ASP A 56 9.39 -12.24 4.03
N ILE A 57 8.43 -12.52 4.91
CA ILE A 57 7.12 -11.87 4.90
C ILE A 57 7.27 -10.36 5.16
N GLY A 58 8.04 -9.95 6.17
CA GLY A 58 8.28 -8.54 6.48
C GLY A 58 8.92 -7.78 5.33
N GLY A 59 9.91 -8.39 4.67
CA GLY A 59 10.59 -7.84 3.50
C GLY A 59 9.66 -7.70 2.29
N LEU A 60 8.87 -8.73 2.00
CA LEU A 60 7.89 -8.71 0.92
C LEU A 60 6.81 -7.64 1.13
N VAL A 61 6.31 -7.48 2.36
CA VAL A 61 5.38 -6.40 2.71
C VAL A 61 6.05 -5.04 2.56
N GLY A 62 7.33 -4.91 2.95
CA GLY A 62 8.10 -3.70 2.72
C GLY A 62 8.23 -3.33 1.24
N VAL A 63 8.54 -4.32 0.39
CA VAL A 63 8.60 -4.18 -1.07
C VAL A 63 7.24 -3.77 -1.64
N LEU A 64 6.14 -4.37 -1.17
CA LEU A 64 4.79 -3.98 -1.58
C LEU A 64 4.50 -2.50 -1.30
N TYR A 65 4.89 -2.01 -0.12
CA TYR A 65 4.76 -0.61 0.25
C TYR A 65 5.60 0.31 -0.65
N ILE A 66 6.85 -0.06 -0.94
CA ILE A 66 7.73 0.68 -1.83
C ILE A 66 7.13 0.75 -3.24
N LEU A 67 6.71 -0.39 -3.80
CA LEU A 67 6.09 -0.44 -5.12
C LEU A 67 4.83 0.43 -5.19
N THR A 68 3.97 0.32 -4.19
CA THR A 68 2.73 1.10 -4.14
C THR A 68 3.03 2.59 -4.03
N GLY A 69 3.96 2.97 -3.15
CA GLY A 69 4.39 4.35 -3.01
C GLY A 69 5.01 4.90 -4.30
N LEU A 70 5.90 4.16 -4.95
CA LEU A 70 6.51 4.56 -6.22
C LEU A 70 5.47 4.68 -7.33
N ALA A 71 4.54 3.74 -7.45
CA ALA A 71 3.48 3.80 -8.46
C ALA A 71 2.59 5.04 -8.29
N VAL A 72 2.18 5.33 -7.05
CA VAL A 72 1.38 6.54 -6.73
C VAL A 72 2.19 7.82 -6.93
N GLY A 73 3.46 7.83 -6.51
CA GLY A 73 4.35 8.99 -6.66
C GLY A 73 4.68 9.30 -8.13
N LEU A 74 4.89 8.27 -8.96
CA LEU A 74 5.05 8.45 -10.40
C LEU A 74 3.74 8.92 -11.05
N GLY A 75 2.60 8.38 -10.61
CA GLY A 75 1.28 8.83 -11.03
C GLY A 75 1.00 10.30 -10.69
N SER A 76 1.43 10.77 -9.53
CA SER A 76 1.31 12.18 -9.13
C SER A 76 2.32 13.10 -9.83
N ALA A 77 3.49 12.58 -10.21
CA ALA A 77 4.49 13.33 -10.98
C ALA A 77 4.03 13.60 -12.42
N SER A 78 3.30 12.67 -13.03
CA SER A 78 2.73 12.78 -14.38
C SER A 78 1.22 12.55 -14.39
N PRO A 79 0.39 13.59 -14.15
CA PRO A 79 -1.06 13.45 -14.02
C PRO A 79 -1.74 12.81 -15.23
N LYS A 80 -1.21 13.03 -16.45
CA LYS A 80 -1.73 12.41 -17.68
C LYS A 80 -1.49 10.90 -17.73
N ALA A 81 -0.30 10.44 -17.33
CA ALA A 81 0.01 9.01 -17.26
C ALA A 81 -0.67 8.36 -16.04
N GLY A 82 -0.70 9.08 -14.92
CA GLY A 82 -1.37 8.72 -13.68
C GLY A 82 -2.87 8.51 -13.87
N ALA A 83 -3.58 9.41 -14.56
CA ALA A 83 -5.02 9.27 -14.81
C ALA A 83 -5.34 7.96 -15.56
N LYS A 84 -4.50 7.56 -16.51
CA LYS A 84 -4.66 6.31 -17.26
C LYS A 84 -4.31 5.06 -16.44
N PHE A 85 -3.28 5.13 -15.60
CA PHE A 85 -2.81 4.00 -14.80
C PHE A 85 -3.64 3.79 -13.53
N LEU A 86 -3.94 4.88 -12.81
CA LEU A 86 -4.75 4.92 -11.60
C LEU A 86 -6.26 4.93 -11.89
N ASN A 87 -6.66 4.95 -13.17
CA ASN A 87 -8.06 4.99 -13.59
C ASN A 87 -8.84 6.13 -12.91
N VAL A 88 -8.23 7.32 -12.84
CA VAL A 88 -8.86 8.54 -12.31
C VAL A 88 -9.57 9.26 -13.45
N GLU A 89 -10.77 9.78 -13.17
CA GLU A 89 -11.70 10.33 -14.16
C GLU A 89 -11.18 11.63 -14.78
N ASP A 90 -10.55 12.49 -13.97
CA ASP A 90 -9.94 13.72 -14.42
C ASP A 90 -8.48 13.86 -13.95
N ALA A 91 -7.58 14.22 -14.87
CA ALA A 91 -6.19 14.50 -14.54
C ALA A 91 -6.03 15.79 -13.72
N ASP A 92 -7.04 16.66 -13.72
CA ASP A 92 -7.04 17.88 -12.91
C ASP A 92 -7.30 17.59 -11.42
N GLU A 93 -8.08 16.56 -11.06
CA GLU A 93 -8.18 16.07 -9.67
C GLU A 93 -6.81 15.62 -9.11
N LEU A 94 -6.03 14.93 -9.95
CA LEU A 94 -4.66 14.52 -9.59
C LEU A 94 -3.72 15.72 -9.44
N ARG A 95 -3.97 16.83 -10.14
CA ARG A 95 -3.17 18.06 -10.03
C ARG A 95 -3.46 18.79 -8.74
N GLU A 96 -4.73 18.90 -8.35
CA GLU A 96 -5.14 19.52 -7.09
C GLU A 96 -4.62 18.72 -5.88
N GLY A 97 -4.75 17.40 -5.93
CA GLY A 97 -4.29 16.48 -4.88
C GLY A 97 -2.79 16.17 -4.90
N ARG A 98 -2.03 16.69 -5.87
CA ARG A 98 -0.64 16.26 -6.15
C ARG A 98 0.27 16.31 -4.92
N ARG A 99 0.22 17.43 -4.17
CA ARG A 99 1.09 17.62 -3.00
C ARG A 99 0.79 16.62 -1.90
N MET A 100 -0.49 16.34 -1.65
CA MET A 100 -0.92 15.33 -0.68
C MET A 100 -0.48 13.94 -1.13
N LEU A 101 -0.76 13.56 -2.38
CA LEU A 101 -0.41 12.25 -2.93
C LEU A 101 1.10 12.00 -2.89
N THR A 102 1.92 13.01 -3.20
CA THR A 102 3.37 12.89 -3.14
C THR A 102 3.86 12.67 -1.70
N LEU A 103 3.33 13.40 -0.72
CA LEU A 103 3.70 13.19 0.70
C LEU A 103 3.30 11.80 1.18
N SER A 104 2.09 11.34 0.84
CA SER A 104 1.62 9.99 1.17
C SER A 104 2.46 8.91 0.49
N SER A 105 2.84 9.09 -0.79
CA SER A 105 3.73 8.16 -1.49
C SER A 105 5.10 8.06 -0.83
N LEU A 106 5.67 9.20 -0.41
CA LEU A 106 6.97 9.23 0.25
C LEU A 106 6.90 8.58 1.63
N ALA A 107 5.80 8.79 2.37
CA ALA A 107 5.55 8.11 3.63
C ALA A 107 5.43 6.58 3.45
N MET A 108 4.76 6.11 2.38
CA MET A 108 4.67 4.68 2.07
C MET A 108 6.04 4.08 1.71
N VAL A 109 6.84 4.77 0.89
CA VAL A 109 8.21 4.32 0.54
C VAL A 109 9.08 4.28 1.80
N ALA A 110 9.00 5.29 2.67
CA ALA A 110 9.75 5.31 3.92
C ALA A 110 9.35 4.17 4.84
N LEU A 111 8.05 3.91 5.02
CA LEU A 111 7.56 2.79 5.82
C LEU A 111 7.99 1.44 5.25
N GLY A 112 7.87 1.25 3.93
CA GLY A 112 8.32 0.03 3.25
C GLY A 112 9.82 -0.18 3.36
N GLY A 113 10.61 0.88 3.20
CA GLY A 113 12.06 0.86 3.41
C GLY A 113 12.46 0.47 4.82
N ALA A 114 11.72 0.93 5.84
CA ALA A 114 11.96 0.53 7.23
C ALA A 114 11.76 -0.99 7.41
N LEU A 115 10.69 -1.56 6.84
CA LEU A 115 10.45 -3.00 6.89
C LEU A 115 11.51 -3.81 6.14
N VAL A 116 11.93 -3.36 4.95
CA VAL A 116 13.03 -4.01 4.21
C VAL A 116 14.34 -3.97 5.00
N LEU A 117 14.70 -2.83 5.60
CA LEU A 117 15.92 -2.72 6.41
C LEU A 117 15.89 -3.66 7.63
N LEU A 118 14.73 -3.81 8.27
CA LEU A 118 14.56 -4.71 9.41
C LEU A 118 14.53 -6.19 8.97
N ALA A 119 13.95 -6.49 7.81
CA ALA A 119 13.96 -7.83 7.23
C ALA A 119 15.38 -8.30 6.87
N LEU A 120 16.22 -7.40 6.36
CA LEU A 120 17.62 -7.67 6.04
C LEU A 120 18.55 -7.66 7.27
N SER A 121 18.02 -7.39 8.46
CA SER A 121 18.78 -7.27 9.72
C SER A 121 18.86 -8.58 10.49
N GLY A 122 20.01 -8.84 11.13
CA GLY A 122 20.24 -9.82 12.21
C GLY A 122 21.26 -10.91 11.84
N PRO A 123 21.31 -12.08 12.53
CA PRO A 123 22.53 -12.90 12.56
C PRO A 123 23.08 -13.38 11.21
N VAL A 124 22.19 -13.63 10.25
CA VAL A 124 22.50 -14.08 8.88
C VAL A 124 22.15 -13.03 7.82
N GLY A 125 21.66 -11.86 8.23
CA GLY A 125 21.25 -10.80 7.31
C GLY A 125 22.44 -9.95 6.83
N PRO A 126 22.38 -9.39 5.60
CA PRO A 126 23.47 -8.58 5.06
C PRO A 126 23.61 -7.21 5.75
N MET A 127 22.63 -6.79 6.57
CA MET A 127 22.66 -5.51 7.26
C MET A 127 23.03 -5.65 8.74
N ALA A 128 23.93 -4.77 9.19
CA ALA A 128 24.33 -4.69 10.59
C ALA A 128 23.13 -4.26 11.48
N PRO A 129 22.90 -4.89 12.65
CA PRO A 129 21.74 -4.63 13.49
C PRO A 129 21.53 -3.15 13.85
N LEU A 130 22.61 -2.44 14.17
CA LEU A 130 22.56 -1.02 14.56
C LEU A 130 22.15 -0.12 13.38
N LEU A 131 22.64 -0.40 12.17
CA LEU A 131 22.29 0.35 10.97
C LEU A 131 20.83 0.11 10.58
N SER A 132 20.37 -1.13 10.64
CA SER A 132 18.98 -1.46 10.37
C SER A 132 18.02 -0.83 11.38
N ALA A 133 18.33 -0.92 12.68
CA ALA A 133 17.49 -0.33 13.71
C ALA A 133 17.47 1.21 13.62
N GLY A 134 18.64 1.85 13.53
CA GLY A 134 18.76 3.30 13.38
C GLY A 134 18.09 3.82 12.11
N GLY A 135 18.32 3.15 10.97
CA GLY A 135 17.71 3.48 9.69
C GLY A 135 16.19 3.31 9.72
N ALA A 136 15.68 2.21 10.29
CA ALA A 136 14.24 1.99 10.42
C ALA A 136 13.57 3.05 11.31
N ILE A 137 14.18 3.43 12.43
CA ILE A 137 13.68 4.50 13.32
C ILE A 137 13.58 5.82 12.55
N ILE A 138 14.63 6.20 11.82
CA ILE A 138 14.65 7.43 11.02
C ILE A 138 13.56 7.41 9.95
N LEU A 139 13.41 6.28 9.23
CA LEU A 139 12.40 6.14 8.19
C LEU A 139 10.98 6.16 8.74
N ILE A 140 10.72 5.52 9.89
CA ILE A 140 9.42 5.56 10.57
C ILE A 140 9.11 6.98 11.06
N ALA A 141 10.10 7.68 11.64
CA ALA A 141 9.94 9.07 12.05
C ALA A 141 9.64 9.97 10.85
N CYS A 142 10.32 9.75 9.72
CA CYS A 142 10.08 10.46 8.46
C CYS A 142 8.66 10.19 7.93
N ALA A 143 8.25 8.91 7.84
CA ALA A 143 6.90 8.52 7.41
C ALA A 143 5.82 9.16 8.29
N THR A 144 6.06 9.22 9.60
CA THR A 144 5.17 9.86 10.57
C THR A 144 5.08 11.36 10.35
N ALA A 145 6.22 12.04 10.21
CA ALA A 145 6.28 13.48 9.95
C ALA A 145 5.56 13.85 8.64
N LEU A 146 5.83 13.11 7.56
CA LEU A 146 5.16 13.30 6.27
C LEU A 146 3.65 13.07 6.38
N SER A 147 3.24 12.05 7.13
CA SER A 147 1.81 11.78 7.39
C SER A 147 1.15 12.93 8.15
N VAL A 148 1.80 13.47 9.19
CA VAL A 148 1.30 14.62 9.95
C VAL A 148 1.16 15.86 9.06
N VAL A 149 2.16 16.16 8.23
CA VAL A 149 2.10 17.28 7.29
C VAL A 149 0.98 17.07 6.26
N SER A 150 0.80 15.85 5.76
CA SER A 150 -0.23 15.53 4.77
C SER A 150 -1.66 15.76 5.29
N ARG A 151 -1.92 15.60 6.60
CA ARG A 151 -3.25 15.79 7.20
C ARG A 151 -3.84 17.17 6.94
N ARG A 152 -3.00 18.21 6.84
CA ARG A 152 -3.44 19.59 6.56
C ARG A 152 -3.95 19.77 5.14
N LEU A 153 -3.55 18.88 4.22
CA LEU A 153 -3.92 18.88 2.81
C LEU A 153 -5.08 17.92 2.51
N THR A 154 -5.47 17.10 3.48
CA THR A 154 -6.55 16.12 3.37
C THR A 154 -7.90 16.77 3.66
N ASP A 155 -8.90 16.51 2.82
CA ASP A 155 -10.27 16.96 3.04
C ASP A 155 -10.98 16.19 4.17
N GLU A 156 -12.18 16.62 4.56
CA GLU A 156 -12.93 15.98 5.65
C GLU A 156 -13.36 14.54 5.32
N MET A 157 -13.67 14.25 4.06
CA MET A 157 -14.09 12.92 3.64
C MET A 157 -12.94 11.91 3.76
N GLN A 158 -11.76 12.28 3.25
CA GLN A 158 -10.54 11.48 3.29
C GLN A 158 -10.00 11.35 4.71
N ARG A 159 -10.12 12.39 5.55
CA ARG A 159 -9.81 12.30 7.00
C ARG A 159 -10.70 11.28 7.69
N ALA A 160 -12.00 11.33 7.45
CA ALA A 160 -12.95 10.36 8.01
C ALA A 160 -12.66 8.94 7.52
N LEU A 161 -12.39 8.76 6.22
CA LEU A 161 -12.02 7.46 5.65
C LEU A 161 -10.73 6.92 6.26
N SER A 162 -9.71 7.76 6.42
CA SER A 162 -8.43 7.39 7.03
C SER A 162 -8.61 6.96 8.49
N ARG A 163 -9.50 7.64 9.22
CA ARG A 163 -9.84 7.28 10.61
C ARG A 163 -10.53 5.92 10.69
N ASP A 164 -11.49 5.65 9.81
CA ASP A 164 -12.18 4.37 9.75
C ASP A 164 -11.23 3.22 9.35
N ALA A 165 -10.34 3.47 8.38
CA ALA A 165 -9.33 2.52 7.94
C ALA A 165 -8.38 2.17 9.09
N THR A 166 -7.91 3.18 9.83
CA THR A 166 -7.04 2.98 11.00
C THR A 166 -7.78 2.23 12.13
N GLY A 167 -9.04 2.55 12.38
CA GLY A 167 -9.86 1.83 13.36
C GLY A 167 -10.05 0.35 12.98
N SER A 168 -10.27 0.07 11.70
CA SER A 168 -10.39 -1.31 11.20
C SER A 168 -9.07 -2.07 11.30
N ALA A 169 -7.96 -1.43 10.96
CA ALA A 169 -6.62 -2.00 11.10
C ALA A 169 -6.31 -2.34 12.56
N PHE A 170 -6.67 -1.45 13.49
CA PHE A 170 -6.50 -1.68 14.92
C PHE A 170 -7.36 -2.85 15.41
N ALA A 171 -8.61 -2.96 14.97
CA ALA A 171 -9.47 -4.10 15.30
C ALA A 171 -8.90 -5.42 14.78
N LEU A 172 -8.40 -5.44 13.52
CA LEU A 172 -7.72 -6.62 12.95
C LEU A 172 -6.48 -7.00 13.75
N LEU A 173 -5.66 -6.01 14.15
CA LEU A 173 -4.48 -6.24 14.97
C LEU A 173 -4.84 -6.82 16.34
N LEU A 174 -5.87 -6.30 16.99
CA LEU A 174 -6.31 -6.79 18.29
C LEU A 174 -6.78 -8.25 18.19
N VAL A 175 -7.60 -8.57 17.18
CA VAL A 175 -8.16 -9.92 17.02
C VAL A 175 -7.09 -10.91 16.59
N ILE A 176 -6.30 -10.59 15.57
CA ILE A 176 -5.32 -11.52 14.98
C ILE A 176 -4.02 -11.49 15.78
N GLY A 177 -3.40 -10.32 15.93
CA GLY A 177 -2.15 -10.16 16.66
C GLY A 177 -2.33 -10.40 18.16
N GLY A 178 -3.34 -9.78 18.78
CA GLY A 178 -3.65 -10.01 20.19
C GLY A 178 -4.14 -11.44 20.47
N GLY A 179 -4.95 -12.02 19.58
CA GLY A 179 -5.33 -13.43 19.67
C GLY A 179 -4.15 -14.38 19.58
N TRP A 180 -3.22 -14.16 18.64
CA TRP A 180 -1.99 -14.94 18.54
C TRP A 180 -1.12 -14.76 19.80
N ALA A 181 -0.95 -13.53 20.30
CA ALA A 181 -0.22 -13.26 21.53
C ALA A 181 -0.81 -14.01 22.74
N LEU A 182 -2.14 -14.07 22.84
CA LEU A 182 -2.85 -14.79 23.91
C LEU A 182 -2.60 -16.30 23.82
N LEU A 183 -2.70 -16.88 22.61
CA LEU A 183 -2.42 -18.30 22.39
C LEU A 183 -0.95 -18.64 22.68
N ALA A 184 -0.03 -17.74 22.32
CA ALA A 184 1.39 -17.91 22.61
C ALA A 184 1.68 -17.82 24.11
N HIS A 185 1.05 -16.87 24.82
CA HIS A 185 1.19 -16.73 26.26
C HIS A 185 0.72 -17.98 27.03
N THR A 186 -0.29 -18.66 26.50
CA THR A 186 -0.84 -19.90 27.08
C THR A 186 -0.15 -21.17 26.58
N GLY A 187 0.86 -21.05 25.70
CA GLY A 187 1.68 -22.17 25.24
C GLY A 187 1.07 -23.01 24.10
N PHE A 188 -0.03 -22.57 23.48
CA PHE A 188 -0.65 -23.29 22.36
C PHE A 188 0.10 -23.13 21.03
N VAL A 189 0.77 -21.99 20.82
CA VAL A 189 1.51 -21.67 19.59
C VAL A 189 2.81 -20.96 19.92
N ALA A 190 3.73 -20.93 18.96
CA ALA A 190 4.95 -20.13 19.10
C ALA A 190 4.63 -18.64 19.17
N ALA A 191 5.42 -17.89 19.93
CA ALA A 191 5.28 -16.45 20.03
C ALA A 191 5.59 -15.77 18.69
N PRO A 192 4.81 -14.77 18.27
CA PRO A 192 5.13 -13.99 17.07
C PRO A 192 6.48 -13.29 17.26
N ALA A 193 7.31 -13.30 16.22
CA ALA A 193 8.57 -12.58 16.24
C ALA A 193 8.30 -11.07 16.34
N PRO A 194 9.23 -10.27 16.91
CA PRO A 194 9.06 -8.82 16.99
C PRO A 194 8.79 -8.15 15.63
N LEU A 195 9.38 -8.69 14.55
CA LEU A 195 9.14 -8.21 13.19
C LEU A 195 7.72 -8.52 12.69
N ASP A 196 7.11 -9.62 13.14
CA ASP A 196 5.75 -9.99 12.74
C ASP A 196 4.73 -8.95 13.22
N TRP A 197 4.95 -8.35 14.39
CA TRP A 197 4.12 -7.25 14.88
C TRP A 197 4.16 -6.04 13.97
N LEU A 198 5.36 -5.58 13.60
CA LEU A 198 5.53 -4.45 12.69
C LEU A 198 4.91 -4.74 11.32
N THR A 199 5.06 -5.96 10.85
CA THR A 199 4.48 -6.44 9.59
C THR A 199 2.95 -6.46 9.66
N MET A 200 2.36 -6.94 10.76
CA MET A 200 0.91 -6.92 10.98
C MET A 200 0.36 -5.49 11.00
N PHE A 201 1.03 -4.53 11.65
CA PHE A 201 0.61 -3.13 11.61
C PHE A 201 0.54 -2.61 10.16
N ALA A 202 1.56 -2.89 9.36
CA ALA A 202 1.60 -2.47 7.96
C ALA A 202 0.51 -3.16 7.11
N VAL A 203 0.40 -4.49 7.19
CA VAL A 203 -0.59 -5.24 6.40
C VAL A 203 -2.02 -4.86 6.78
N PHE A 204 -2.34 -4.75 8.07
CA PHE A 204 -3.69 -4.42 8.51
C PHE A 204 -4.09 -2.99 8.16
N LEU A 205 -3.14 -2.05 8.08
CA LEU A 205 -3.42 -0.72 7.54
C LEU A 205 -3.80 -0.75 6.06
N LEU A 206 -3.09 -1.54 5.24
CA LEU A 206 -3.48 -1.75 3.84
C LEU A 206 -4.88 -2.36 3.73
N ILE A 207 -5.12 -3.46 4.45
CA ILE A 207 -6.43 -4.13 4.46
C ILE A 207 -7.53 -3.16 4.91
N GLY A 208 -7.29 -2.38 5.97
CA GLY A 208 -8.23 -1.37 6.47
C GLY A 208 -8.56 -0.31 5.41
N CYS A 209 -7.56 0.20 4.69
CA CYS A 209 -7.76 1.13 3.59
C CYS A 209 -8.61 0.54 2.47
N PHE A 210 -8.29 -0.68 2.01
CA PHE A 210 -9.05 -1.31 0.93
C PHE A 210 -10.48 -1.64 1.36
N TRP A 211 -10.66 -2.20 2.56
CA TRP A 211 -11.96 -2.56 3.10
C TRP A 211 -12.86 -1.33 3.23
N GLN A 212 -12.39 -0.26 3.88
CA GLN A 212 -13.23 0.94 4.06
C GLN A 212 -13.49 1.67 2.75
N GLY A 213 -12.51 1.70 1.83
CA GLY A 213 -12.71 2.22 0.48
C GLY A 213 -13.79 1.46 -0.30
N ALA A 214 -13.77 0.12 -0.24
CA ALA A 214 -14.80 -0.73 -0.85
C ALA A 214 -16.18 -0.52 -0.20
N ARG A 215 -16.24 -0.45 1.13
CA ARG A 215 -17.50 -0.30 1.88
C ARG A 215 -18.19 1.03 1.58
N ARG A 216 -17.43 2.09 1.31
CA ARG A 216 -17.96 3.41 0.89
C ARG A 216 -18.27 3.49 -0.62
N GLY A 217 -18.10 2.41 -1.36
CA GLY A 217 -18.41 2.34 -2.80
C GLY A 217 -17.41 3.07 -3.71
N LEU A 218 -16.27 3.51 -3.17
CA LEU A 218 -15.25 4.26 -3.92
C LEU A 218 -14.56 3.41 -4.99
N MET A 219 -14.59 2.08 -4.86
CA MET A 219 -13.99 1.16 -5.83
C MET A 219 -14.95 0.71 -6.95
N LEU A 220 -16.26 0.95 -6.77
CA LEU A 220 -17.30 0.41 -7.65
C LEU A 220 -18.00 1.48 -8.49
N ARG A 221 -17.85 2.77 -8.15
CA ARG A 221 -18.36 3.89 -8.96
C ARG A 221 -17.44 4.12 -10.15
N GLY A 222 -17.82 3.56 -11.31
CA GLY A 222 -17.41 4.09 -12.61
C GLY A 222 -18.37 5.19 -13.07
N PRO A 223 -18.00 6.03 -14.07
CA PRO A 223 -18.70 7.26 -14.45
C PRO A 223 -20.18 7.02 -14.65
N ASN A 224 -20.99 7.98 -14.21
CA ASN A 224 -22.33 8.14 -14.75
C ASN A 224 -22.23 8.79 -16.12
#